data_AF-A0AA38C162-F1
#
_entry.id   AF-A0AA38C162-F1
#
_cell.length_a   1.000
_cell.length_b   1.000
_cell.length_c   1.000
_cell.angle_alpha   90.00
_cell.angle_beta   90.00
_cell.angle_gamma   90.00
#
_symmetry.space_group_name_H-M   'P 1'
#
loop_
_entity.id
_entity.type
_entity.pdbx_description
1 polymer ?
#
loop_
_entity_poly.entity_id
_entity_poly.type
_entity_poly.pdbx_seq_one_letter_code
_entity_poly.pdbx_strand_id
1 'polypeptide(L)'
;MNAGLTAQLLVTLFRVRAVLICGRASGPNPNKHNIGDVVIPRQFAHAGIFHWENYGGDNIDIHRDIANLTFSKYNVGEKNVANELETVCFQPEDIYSPGKPEEGKETFWMGVDDHLYEIAQKIEVYITIVSRGCDCLLYLYKC
;
A
#
# COMPACT_ATOMS: atom_id res chain seq x y z
N MET A 1 10.23 -2.50 1.62
CA MET A 1 11.07 -3.03 2.72
C MET A 1 11.86 -1.94 3.45
N ASN A 2 12.72 -1.16 2.78
CA ASN A 2 13.57 -0.15 3.45
C ASN A 2 12.80 0.86 4.30
N ALA A 3 11.70 1.43 3.79
CA ALA A 3 10.88 2.39 4.53
C ALA A 3 10.32 1.83 5.85
N GLY A 4 9.83 0.59 5.84
CA GLY A 4 9.32 -0.09 7.03
C GLY A 4 10.41 -0.36 8.07
N LEU A 5 11.59 -0.81 7.63
CA LEU A 5 12.73 -1.02 8.53
C LEU A 5 13.22 0.29 9.15
N THR A 6 13.30 1.38 8.36
CA THR A 6 13.67 2.70 8.88
C THR A 6 12.65 3.19 9.90
N ALA A 7 11.35 3.07 9.61
CA ALA A 7 10.31 3.44 10.57
C ALA A 7 10.40 2.62 11.86
N GLN A 8 10.63 1.31 11.75
CA GLN A 8 10.79 0.42 12.90
C GLN A 8 12.02 0.81 13.75
N LEU A 9 13.15 1.12 13.13
CA LEU A 9 14.33 1.59 13.84
C LEU A 9 14.08 2.92 14.55
N LEU A 10 13.38 3.86 13.92
CA LEU A 10 13.05 5.15 14.51
C LEU A 10 12.19 5.00 15.78
N VAL A 11 11.12 4.20 15.72
CA VAL A 11 10.25 3.97 16.88
C VAL A 11 10.94 3.15 17.99
N THR A 12 11.91 2.32 17.63
CA THR A 12 12.71 1.55 18.60
C THR A 12 13.72 2.44 19.33
N LEU A 13 14.40 3.34 18.60
CA LEU A 13 15.52 4.13 19.13
C LEU A 13 15.08 5.45 19.78
N PHE A 14 13.92 5.98 19.39
CA PHE A 14 13.45 7.29 19.86
C PHE A 14 12.02 7.21 20.42
N ARG A 15 11.68 8.15 21.29
CA ARG A 15 10.29 8.36 21.74
C ARG A 15 9.49 9.10 20.67
N VAL A 16 9.15 8.39 19.60
CA VAL A 16 8.37 8.90 18.48
C VAL A 16 6.91 9.04 18.88
N ARG A 17 6.30 10.21 18.58
CA ARG A 17 4.86 10.45 18.79
C ARG A 17 4.03 10.25 17.53
N ALA A 18 4.62 10.47 16.36
CA ALA A 18 4.00 10.28 15.06
C ALA A 18 5.08 10.07 13.99
N VAL A 19 4.75 9.35 12.93
CA VAL A 19 5.62 9.16 11.76
C VAL A 19 4.94 9.80 10.55
N LEU A 20 5.61 10.78 9.93
CA LEU A 20 5.17 11.39 8.68
C LEU A 20 6.00 10.83 7.52
N ILE A 21 5.34 10.12 6.61
CA ILE A 21 5.95 9.62 5.38
C ILE A 21 5.41 10.46 4.23
N CYS A 22 6.30 11.17 3.55
CA CYS A 22 5.97 11.98 2.37
C CYS A 22 6.73 11.46 1.14
N GLY A 23 6.13 11.64 -0.03
CA GLY A 23 6.70 11.18 -1.29
C GLY A 23 5.89 11.66 -2.48
N ARG A 24 6.39 11.34 -3.68
CA ARG A 24 5.64 11.56 -4.94
C ARG A 24 4.98 10.26 -5.35
N ALA A 25 3.77 10.34 -5.86
CA ALA A 25 3.02 9.21 -6.38
C ALA A 25 2.35 9.59 -7.71
N SER A 26 1.94 8.56 -8.46
CA SER A 26 1.06 8.74 -9.62
C SER A 26 -0.38 8.42 -9.21
N GLY A 27 -1.33 9.24 -9.66
CA GLY A 27 -2.74 9.03 -9.40
C GLY A 27 -3.32 7.97 -10.36
N PRO A 28 -3.95 6.89 -9.87
CA PRO A 28 -4.54 5.88 -10.75
C PRO A 28 -5.85 6.35 -11.41
N ASN A 29 -6.42 7.46 -10.94
CA ASN A 29 -7.67 8.03 -11.46
C ASN A 29 -7.40 9.37 -12.15
N PRO A 30 -7.34 9.41 -13.49
CA PRO A 30 -7.01 10.62 -14.25
C PRO A 30 -8.10 11.69 -14.18
N ASN A 31 -9.32 11.34 -13.79
CA ASN A 31 -10.43 12.29 -13.66
C ASN A 31 -10.48 12.97 -12.29
N LYS A 32 -9.67 12.51 -11.32
CA LYS A 32 -9.68 13.02 -9.93
C LYS A 32 -8.36 13.61 -9.47
N HIS A 33 -7.24 13.25 -10.12
CA HIS A 33 -5.92 13.69 -9.70
C HIS A 33 -5.16 14.22 -10.90
N ASN A 34 -4.64 15.44 -10.76
CA ASN A 34 -3.76 16.08 -11.70
C ASN A 34 -2.30 16.04 -11.19
N ILE A 35 -1.38 16.31 -12.11
CA ILE A 35 0.03 16.48 -11.75
C ILE A 35 0.15 17.68 -10.80
N GLY A 36 0.78 17.46 -9.65
CA GLY A 36 0.98 18.49 -8.63
C GLY A 36 -0.05 18.47 -7.50
N ASP A 37 -1.12 17.67 -7.62
CA ASP A 37 -2.07 17.49 -6.54
C ASP A 37 -1.41 16.78 -5.35
N VAL A 38 -1.73 17.24 -4.14
CA VAL A 38 -1.30 16.62 -2.88
C VAL A 38 -2.43 15.72 -2.39
N VAL A 39 -2.11 14.46 -2.15
CA VAL A 39 -3.07 13.47 -1.65
C VAL A 39 -2.70 13.07 -0.22
N ILE A 40 -3.68 13.16 0.68
CA ILE A 40 -3.57 12.71 2.07
C ILE A 40 -4.45 11.46 2.20
N PRO A 41 -3.87 10.25 2.27
CA PRO A 41 -4.65 9.03 2.32
C PRO A 41 -5.27 8.84 3.71
N ARG A 42 -6.54 8.47 3.75
CA ARG A 42 -7.20 8.01 4.99
C ARG A 42 -6.94 6.52 5.25
N GLN A 43 -6.68 5.79 4.18
CA GLN A 43 -6.37 4.36 4.20
C GLN A 43 -5.31 4.04 3.14
N PHE A 44 -4.54 2.98 3.37
CA PHE A 44 -3.55 2.45 2.43
C PHE A 44 -3.59 0.92 2.42
N ALA A 45 -3.02 0.29 1.39
CA ALA A 45 -2.99 -1.16 1.23
C ALA A 45 -1.66 -1.59 0.58
N HIS A 46 -1.16 -2.77 0.93
CA HIS A 46 -0.05 -3.38 0.21
C HIS A 46 -0.58 -4.09 -1.05
N ALA A 47 -0.66 -3.35 -2.15
CA ALA A 47 -1.17 -3.88 -3.42
C ALA A 47 -0.23 -4.85 -4.16
N GLY A 48 0.85 -5.30 -3.52
CA GLY A 48 1.90 -6.14 -4.12
C GLY A 48 1.96 -7.57 -3.60
N ILE A 49 1.06 -7.96 -2.68
CA ILE A 49 1.11 -9.25 -2.02
C ILE A 49 0.06 -10.16 -2.64
N PHE A 50 0.54 -11.15 -3.39
CA PHE A 50 -0.30 -12.07 -4.14
C PHE A 50 0.11 -13.51 -3.83
N HIS A 51 -0.89 -14.36 -3.69
CA HIS A 51 -0.72 -15.80 -3.59
C HIS A 51 -1.01 -16.43 -4.95
N TRP A 52 -0.09 -17.27 -5.42
CA TRP A 52 -0.29 -18.07 -6.61
C TRP A 52 -0.73 -19.47 -6.20
N GLU A 53 -1.90 -19.91 -6.66
CA GLU A 53 -2.43 -21.23 -6.34
C GLU A 53 -1.63 -22.33 -7.05
N ASN A 54 -1.32 -23.42 -6.34
CA ASN A 54 -0.73 -24.59 -6.96
C ASN A 54 -1.71 -25.24 -7.94
N TYR A 55 -1.20 -25.87 -8.99
CA TYR A 55 -2.02 -26.63 -9.94
C TYR A 55 -2.87 -27.70 -9.27
N GLY A 56 -4.19 -27.67 -9.50
CA GLY A 56 -5.15 -28.55 -8.85
C GLY A 56 -5.34 -28.28 -7.35
N GLY A 57 -4.81 -27.18 -6.83
CA GLY A 57 -5.03 -26.72 -5.47
C GLY A 57 -6.38 -26.04 -5.33
N ASP A 58 -7.03 -26.25 -4.19
CA ASP A 58 -8.28 -25.57 -3.83
C ASP A 58 -8.07 -24.92 -2.47
N ASN A 59 -7.20 -23.90 -2.42
CA ASN A 59 -6.98 -23.17 -1.17
C ASN A 59 -8.25 -22.35 -0.92
N ILE A 60 -9.05 -22.76 0.06
CA ILE A 60 -10.37 -22.16 0.36
C ILE A 60 -10.21 -20.84 1.12
N ASP A 61 -9.06 -20.62 1.76
CA ASP A 61 -8.81 -19.50 2.69
C ASP A 61 -8.26 -18.22 2.02
N ILE A 62 -8.38 -18.07 0.69
CA ILE A 62 -7.87 -16.89 -0.03
C ILE A 62 -9.02 -15.94 -0.39
N HIS A 63 -8.83 -14.64 -0.10
CA HIS A 63 -9.77 -13.56 -0.42
C HIS A 63 -9.89 -13.30 -1.93
N ARG A 64 -10.65 -14.18 -2.59
CA ARG A 64 -10.97 -14.13 -4.02
C ARG A 64 -11.89 -12.96 -4.40
N ASP A 65 -12.41 -12.21 -3.45
CA ASP A 65 -13.28 -11.05 -3.66
C ASP A 65 -12.51 -9.76 -3.97
N ILE A 66 -11.26 -9.64 -3.52
CA ILE A 66 -10.42 -8.44 -3.70
C ILE A 66 -9.64 -8.50 -5.01
N ALA A 67 -8.97 -9.63 -5.27
CA ALA A 67 -8.26 -9.89 -6.51
C ALA A 67 -8.35 -11.38 -6.84
N ASN A 68 -8.85 -11.71 -8.03
CA ASN A 68 -8.99 -13.08 -8.50
C ASN A 68 -8.74 -13.11 -10.01
N LEU A 69 -7.49 -13.42 -10.37
CA LEU A 69 -7.04 -13.51 -11.75
C LEU A 69 -6.79 -14.97 -12.10
N THR A 70 -7.73 -15.59 -12.82
CA THR A 70 -7.61 -16.98 -13.27
C THR A 70 -6.80 -17.08 -14.56
N PHE A 71 -5.49 -17.31 -14.44
CA PHE A 71 -4.55 -17.49 -15.56
C PHE A 71 -4.78 -18.78 -16.35
N SER A 72 -5.36 -19.81 -15.73
CA SER A 72 -5.65 -21.09 -16.39
C SER A 72 -6.51 -20.97 -17.66
N LYS A 73 -7.31 -19.90 -17.79
CA LYS A 73 -8.18 -19.63 -18.94
C LYS A 73 -7.48 -18.94 -20.12
N TYR A 74 -6.26 -18.46 -19.93
CA TYR A 74 -5.56 -17.66 -20.95
C TYR A 74 -4.55 -18.52 -21.70
N ASN A 75 -4.92 -18.95 -22.90
CA ASN A 75 -4.07 -19.73 -23.79
C ASN A 75 -3.89 -19.05 -25.14
N VAL A 76 -2.71 -19.23 -25.74
CA VAL A 76 -2.42 -18.81 -27.10
C VAL A 76 -2.72 -19.98 -28.04
N GLY A 77 -3.68 -19.80 -28.95
CA GLY A 77 -4.01 -20.78 -30.00
C GLY A 77 -5.08 -21.81 -29.62
N GLU A 78 -5.15 -22.23 -28.36
CA GLU A 78 -6.18 -23.16 -27.87
C GLU A 78 -7.27 -22.40 -27.08
N LYS A 79 -8.53 -22.66 -27.41
CA LYS A 79 -9.69 -22.09 -26.70
C LYS A 79 -10.30 -23.14 -25.80
N ASN A 80 -10.75 -22.73 -24.61
CA ASN A 80 -11.47 -23.56 -23.65
C ASN A 80 -10.69 -24.75 -23.07
N VAL A 81 -9.36 -24.76 -23.22
CA VAL A 81 -8.47 -25.68 -22.49
C VAL A 81 -7.92 -24.92 -21.30
N ALA A 82 -7.88 -25.53 -20.11
CA ALA A 82 -7.26 -24.94 -18.93
C ALA A 82 -5.76 -25.29 -18.93
N ASN A 83 -4.90 -24.30 -18.68
CA ASN A 83 -3.47 -24.54 -18.44
C ASN A 83 -3.15 -24.64 -16.94
N GLU A 84 -1.89 -24.92 -16.62
CA GLU A 84 -1.42 -25.18 -15.25
C GLU A 84 -1.17 -23.92 -14.41
N LEU A 85 -1.40 -22.72 -14.95
CA LEU A 85 -1.10 -21.44 -14.31
C LEU A 85 -2.16 -20.98 -13.29
N GLU A 86 -3.20 -21.78 -13.04
CA GLU A 86 -4.27 -21.58 -12.04
C GLU A 86 -4.69 -20.13 -11.80
N THR A 87 -4.82 -19.72 -10.53
CA THR A 87 -5.36 -18.44 -10.11
C THR A 87 -4.36 -17.70 -9.22
N VAL A 88 -4.28 -16.39 -9.41
CA VAL A 88 -3.59 -15.47 -8.52
C VAL A 88 -4.61 -14.70 -7.71
N CYS A 89 -4.48 -14.77 -6.40
CA CYS A 89 -5.38 -14.15 -5.43
C CYS A 89 -4.62 -13.15 -4.55
N PHE A 90 -5.32 -12.17 -3.98
CA PHE A 90 -4.73 -11.31 -2.95
C PHE A 90 -4.35 -12.17 -1.74
N GLN A 91 -3.14 -12.01 -1.22
CA GLN A 91 -2.75 -12.65 0.03
C GLN A 91 -3.00 -11.69 1.19
N PRO A 92 -3.86 -12.06 2.13
CA PRO A 92 -4.13 -11.26 3.31
C PRO A 92 -2.91 -11.02 4.20
N GLU A 93 -2.93 -9.88 4.88
CA GLU A 93 -1.99 -9.55 5.94
C GLU A 93 -2.72 -9.44 7.27
N ASP A 94 -2.08 -9.95 8.32
CA ASP A 94 -2.52 -9.77 9.70
C ASP A 94 -1.92 -8.51 10.31
N ILE A 95 -2.78 -7.69 10.89
CA ILE A 95 -2.37 -6.54 11.69
C ILE A 95 -2.57 -6.86 13.15
N TYR A 96 -1.50 -6.63 13.92
CA TYR A 96 -1.48 -6.86 15.35
C TYR A 96 -1.57 -5.53 16.09
N SER A 97 -2.50 -5.46 17.06
CA SER A 97 -2.65 -4.29 17.90
C SER A 97 -1.73 -4.38 19.13
N PRO A 98 -1.16 -3.26 19.60
CA PRO A 98 -0.42 -3.23 20.86
C PRO A 98 -1.26 -3.78 22.02
N GLY A 99 -0.70 -4.71 22.80
CA GLY A 99 -1.36 -5.31 23.96
C GLY A 99 -2.23 -6.52 23.67
N LYS A 100 -2.46 -6.87 22.39
CA LYS A 100 -3.20 -8.08 21.98
C LYS A 100 -2.61 -8.74 20.72
N PRO A 101 -1.35 -9.19 20.76
CA PRO A 101 -0.68 -9.77 19.59
C PRO A 101 -1.29 -11.11 19.13
N GLU A 102 -2.06 -11.79 19.96
CA GLU A 102 -2.77 -13.04 19.61
C GLU A 102 -4.04 -12.82 18.78
N GLU A 103 -4.58 -11.60 18.76
CA GLU A 103 -5.79 -11.22 18.01
C GLU A 103 -5.39 -10.53 16.70
N GLY A 104 -4.55 -11.18 15.89
CA GLY A 104 -4.23 -10.72 14.54
C GLY A 104 -5.52 -10.50 13.74
N LYS A 105 -5.67 -9.32 13.15
CA LYS A 105 -6.80 -9.00 12.30
C LYS A 105 -6.35 -8.91 10.86
N GLU A 106 -6.85 -9.84 10.07
CA GLU A 106 -6.76 -9.84 8.64
C GLU A 106 -7.40 -8.59 8.03
N THR A 107 -6.64 -7.86 7.22
CA THR A 107 -7.17 -6.68 6.52
C THR A 107 -6.43 -6.40 5.22
N PHE A 108 -7.18 -5.88 4.25
CA PHE A 108 -6.61 -5.27 3.04
C PHE A 108 -6.32 -3.78 3.25
N TRP A 109 -7.25 -3.05 3.87
CA TRP A 109 -7.13 -1.62 4.11
C TRP A 109 -6.60 -1.34 5.51
N MET A 110 -5.47 -0.66 5.57
CA MET A 110 -4.89 -0.09 6.78
C MET A 110 -5.37 1.33 6.96
N GLY A 111 -6.05 1.60 8.08
CA GLY A 111 -6.48 2.94 8.46
C GLY A 111 -5.32 3.79 9.00
N VAL A 112 -5.35 5.08 8.71
CA VAL A 112 -4.53 6.08 9.39
C VAL A 112 -5.28 6.55 10.64
N ASP A 113 -4.55 6.89 11.70
CA ASP A 113 -5.12 7.51 12.90
C ASP A 113 -5.90 8.79 12.55
N ASP A 114 -7.16 8.90 13.01
CA ASP A 114 -8.06 9.99 12.62
C ASP A 114 -7.52 11.35 13.07
N HIS A 115 -6.88 11.45 14.24
CA HIS A 115 -6.31 12.70 14.73
C HIS A 115 -5.09 13.12 13.90
N LEU A 116 -4.21 12.18 13.54
CA LEU A 116 -3.10 12.47 12.62
C LEU A 116 -3.60 12.85 11.22
N TYR A 117 -4.68 12.23 10.74
CA TYR A 117 -5.31 12.56 9.48
C TYR A 117 -5.85 14.01 9.48
N GLU A 118 -6.58 14.39 10.53
CA GLU A 118 -7.10 15.76 10.69
C GLU A 118 -5.99 16.82 10.78
N ILE A 119 -4.87 16.49 11.44
CA ILE A 119 -3.69 17.36 11.45
C ILE A 119 -3.11 17.47 10.05
N ALA A 120 -2.90 16.34 9.36
CA ALA A 120 -2.30 16.31 8.04
C ALA A 120 -3.08 17.15 7.03
N GLN A 121 -4.42 17.12 7.09
CA GLN A 121 -5.30 17.94 6.23
C GLN A 121 -5.10 19.45 6.37
N LYS A 122 -4.54 19.91 7.50
CA LYS A 122 -4.29 21.33 7.78
C LYS A 122 -2.87 21.77 7.43
N ILE A 123 -1.99 20.85 7.04
CA ILE A 123 -0.60 21.18 6.74
C ILE A 123 -0.52 21.95 5.42
N GLU A 124 0.02 23.17 5.46
CA GLU A 124 0.42 23.90 4.26
C GLU A 124 1.78 23.37 3.79
N VAL A 125 1.84 22.85 2.56
CA VAL A 125 3.08 22.39 1.93
C VAL A 125 3.52 23.40 0.88
N TYR A 126 4.65 24.06 1.10
CA TYR A 126 5.28 24.90 0.08
C TYR A 126 6.15 24.03 -0.84
N ILE A 127 5.69 23.82 -2.07
CA ILE A 127 6.45 23.07 -3.08
C ILE A 127 7.37 24.05 -3.80
N THR A 128 8.67 24.01 -3.49
CA THR A 128 9.67 24.70 -4.31
C THR A 128 10.18 23.75 -5.38
N ILE A 129 9.81 24.00 -6.64
CA ILE A 129 10.37 23.25 -7.78
C ILE A 129 11.77 23.79 -8.06
N VAL A 130 12.80 23.06 -7.63
CA VAL A 130 14.20 23.38 -7.99
C VAL A 130 14.55 22.65 -9.28
N SER A 131 14.43 23.33 -10.42
CA SER A 131 14.79 22.75 -11.73
C SER A 131 16.30 22.81 -11.99
N ARG A 132 17.13 22.11 -11.19
CA ARG A 132 18.56 21.90 -11.53
C ARG A 132 19.09 20.56 -11.02
N GLY A 133 19.11 19.58 -11.92
CA GLY A 133 20.21 18.62 -12.10
C GLY A 133 20.38 17.46 -11.10
N CYS A 134 20.02 17.60 -9.82
CA CYS A 134 20.09 16.53 -8.83
C CYS A 134 19.02 16.79 -7.75
N ASP A 135 17.90 16.09 -7.84
CA ASP A 135 16.68 16.40 -7.08
C ASP A 135 16.73 15.84 -5.65
N CYS A 136 17.19 16.66 -4.70
CA CYS A 136 16.79 16.55 -3.29
C CYS A 136 15.77 17.66 -3.01
N LEU A 137 14.48 17.31 -2.96
CA LEU A 137 13.41 18.22 -2.54
C LEU A 137 13.54 18.45 -1.02
N LEU A 138 13.95 19.66 -0.64
CA LEU A 138 13.92 20.12 0.75
C LEU A 138 12.53 20.70 1.04
N TYR A 139 11.75 20.03 1.89
CA TYR A 139 10.49 20.58 2.40
C TYR A 139 10.78 21.38 3.67
N LEU A 140 10.61 22.70 3.62
CA LEU A 140 10.61 23.56 4.81
C LEU A 140 9.19 23.58 5.38
N TYR A 141 9.02 23.01 6.57
CA TYR A 141 7.78 23.16 7.34
C TYR A 141 7.92 24.40 8.22
N LYS A 142 6.94 25.30 8.15
CA LYS A 142 6.81 26.41 9.09
C LYS A 142 5.93 25.90 10.24
N CYS A 143 6.53 25.68 11.41
CA CYS A 143 5.80 25.50 12.67
C CYS A 143 5.18 26.82 13.13
#